data_AF-A0A9C8Q3B3-F1
#
_entry.id   AF-A0A9C8Q3B3-F1
#
_cell.length_a   1.000
_cell.length_b   1.000
_cell.length_c   1.000
_cell.angle_alpha   90.00
_cell.angle_beta   90.00
_cell.angle_gamma   90.00
#
_symmetry.space_group_name_H-M   'P 1'
#
loop_
_entity.id
_entity.type
_entity.pdbx_description
1 polymer ?
#
loop_
_entity_poly.entity_id
_entity_poly.type
_entity_poly.pdbx_seq_one_letter_code
_entity_poly.pdbx_strand_id
1 'polypeptide(L)'
;ELNTYEEGCLSIPDQYADVTRPADVDVRWIDRDGKEHTETFTKLWATCVQHEIDHLDGKLFIDYLKPLRRQMITRKMTKLKRELARE
;
A
#
# COMPACT_ATOMS: atom_id res chain seq x y z
N GLU A 1 15.03 9.56 -6.33
CA GLU A 1 14.40 9.37 -7.66
C GLU A 1 12.98 8.81 -7.48
N LEU A 2 12.19 8.62 -8.55
CA LEU A 2 10.89 7.94 -8.48
C LEU A 2 10.97 6.58 -9.18
N ASN A 3 10.20 5.61 -8.71
CA ASN A 3 10.00 4.32 -9.36
C ASN A 3 8.51 3.98 -9.43
N THR A 4 8.15 3.14 -10.41
CA THR A 4 6.78 2.67 -10.60
C THR A 4 6.78 1.15 -10.48
N TYR A 5 5.91 0.64 -9.62
CA TYR A 5 5.66 -0.80 -9.45
C TYR A 5 4.17 -1.09 -9.47
N GLU A 6 3.81 -2.30 -9.89
CA GLU A 6 2.46 -2.83 -9.74
C GLU A 6 2.26 -3.24 -8.27
N GLU A 7 1.48 -2.46 -7.52
CA GLU A 7 1.14 -2.75 -6.13
C GLU A 7 -0.14 -3.57 -6.04
N GLY A 8 -0.15 -4.52 -5.10
CA GLY A 8 -1.34 -5.19 -4.59
C GLY A 8 -1.43 -5.01 -3.06
N CYS A 9 -2.57 -5.38 -2.47
CA CYS A 9 -2.77 -5.30 -1.02
C CYS A 9 -3.67 -6.42 -0.53
N LEU A 10 -3.32 -7.06 0.58
CA LEU A 10 -4.17 -8.10 1.19
C LEU A 10 -5.52 -7.55 1.66
N SER A 11 -5.60 -6.26 2.01
CA SER A 11 -6.85 -5.58 2.34
C SER A 11 -7.75 -5.31 1.12
N ILE A 12 -7.22 -5.44 -0.10
CA ILE A 12 -7.91 -5.23 -1.37
C ILE A 12 -7.61 -6.41 -2.32
N PRO A 13 -8.13 -7.61 -2.01
CA PRO A 13 -7.84 -8.84 -2.74
C PRO A 13 -8.10 -8.72 -4.25
N ASP A 14 -7.25 -9.39 -5.01
CA ASP A 14 -7.30 -9.50 -6.47
C ASP A 14 -7.26 -8.17 -7.24
N GLN A 15 -6.83 -7.08 -6.60
CA GLN A 15 -6.67 -5.78 -7.25
C GLN A 15 -5.19 -5.38 -7.26
N TYR A 16 -4.74 -5.01 -8.46
CA TYR A 16 -3.38 -4.57 -8.73
C TYR A 16 -3.39 -3.28 -9.54
N ALA A 17 -2.44 -2.39 -9.28
CA ALA A 17 -2.25 -1.18 -10.08
C ALA A 17 -0.84 -0.59 -9.97
N ASP A 18 -0.39 0.03 -11.05
CA ASP A 18 0.83 0.83 -11.05
C ASP A 18 0.70 2.04 -10.11
N VAL A 19 1.63 2.13 -9.16
CA VAL A 19 1.79 3.27 -8.25
C VAL A 19 3.23 3.76 -8.35
N THR A 20 3.40 5.08 -8.34
CA THR A 20 4.72 5.72 -8.42
C THR A 20 5.08 6.30 -7.06
N ARG A 21 6.24 5.90 -6.53
CA ARG A 21 6.74 6.32 -5.22
C ARG A 21 8.20 6.77 -5.30
N PRO A 22 8.70 7.50 -4.30
CA PRO A 22 10.14 7.63 -4.05
C PRO A 22 10.85 6.28 -4.14
N ALA A 23 11.89 6.22 -4.98
CA ALA A 23 12.67 5.02 -5.21
C ALA A 23 13.56 4.65 -4.02
N ASP A 24 13.91 5.63 -3.19
CA ASP A 24 14.75 5.46 -2.01
C ASP A 24 14.17 6.30 -0.87
N VAL A 25 14.13 5.72 0.33
CA VAL A 25 13.62 6.38 1.54
C VAL A 25 14.47 6.01 2.75
N ASP A 26 14.75 6.99 3.60
CA ASP A 26 15.33 6.76 4.91
C ASP A 26 14.20 6.57 5.92
N VAL A 27 14.15 5.40 6.55
CA VAL A 27 13.09 5.04 7.49
C VAL A 27 13.69 4.81 8.86
N ARG A 28 13.01 5.33 9.87
CA ARG A 28 13.31 5.09 11.28
C ARG A 28 12.16 4.35 11.94
N TRP A 29 12.48 3.33 12.72
CA TRP A 29 11.49 2.55 13.47
C TRP A 29 12.06 2.05 14.80
N ILE A 30 11.18 1.56 15.65
CA ILE A 30 11.51 0.89 16.91
C ILE A 30 11.20 -0.60 16.71
N ASP A 31 12.15 -1.46 17.09
CA ASP A 31 11.94 -2.91 17.03
C ASP A 31 11.12 -3.44 18.23
N ARG A 32 10.94 -4.76 18.29
CA ARG A 32 10.15 -5.41 19.34
C ARG A 32 10.79 -5.31 20.73
N ASP A 33 12.10 -5.06 20.80
CA ASP A 33 12.85 -4.92 22.04
C ASP A 33 12.98 -3.45 22.49
N GLY A 34 12.36 -2.52 21.75
CA GLY A 34 12.38 -1.09 22.05
C GLY A 34 13.61 -0.34 21.53
N LYS A 35 14.43 -0.97 20.69
CA LYS A 35 15.63 -0.35 20.12
C LYS A 35 15.29 0.44 18.86
N GLU A 36 15.85 1.65 18.75
CA GLU A 36 15.72 2.50 17.56
C GLU A 36 16.66 2.04 16.44
N HIS A 37 16.12 1.98 15.22
CA HIS A 37 16.84 1.66 13.99
C HIS A 37 16.63 2.75 12.96
N THR A 38 17.60 2.92 12.06
CA THR A 38 17.49 3.80 10.90
C THR A 38 18.18 3.12 9.73
N GLU A 39 17.48 2.99 8.60
CA GLU A 39 17.99 2.31 7.41
C GLU A 39 17.42 2.96 6.15
N THR A 40 18.22 2.96 5.09
CA THR A 40 17.81 3.36 3.75
C THR A 40 17.23 2.17 3.02
N PHE A 41 15.95 2.23 2.68
CA PHE A 41 15.30 1.24 1.81
C PHE A 41 15.32 1.73 0.36
N THR A 42 15.55 0.82 -0.59
CA THR A 42 15.68 1.15 -2.01
C THR A 42 14.78 0.28 -2.89
N LYS A 43 14.40 0.83 -4.04
CA LYS A 43 13.60 0.17 -5.09
C LYS A 43 12.33 -0.50 -4.57
N LEU A 44 12.23 -1.82 -4.68
CA LEU A 44 11.07 -2.58 -4.24
C LEU A 44 10.87 -2.47 -2.73
N TRP A 45 11.95 -2.51 -1.95
CA TRP A 45 11.88 -2.38 -0.49
C TRP A 45 11.38 -1.01 -0.06
N ALA A 46 11.82 0.05 -0.76
CA ALA A 46 11.28 1.39 -0.55
C ALA A 46 9.76 1.44 -0.81
N THR A 47 9.30 0.75 -1.85
CA THR A 47 7.87 0.69 -2.19
C THR A 47 7.07 -0.04 -1.11
N CYS A 48 7.54 -1.21 -0.67
CA CYS A 48 6.92 -1.98 0.39
C CYS A 48 6.81 -1.19 1.69
N VAL A 49 7.90 -0.59 2.18
CA VAL A 49 7.86 0.12 3.45
C VAL A 49 6.95 1.36 3.39
N GLN A 50 6.92 2.07 2.26
CA GLN A 50 5.99 3.18 2.06
C GLN A 50 4.53 2.73 2.02
N HIS A 51 4.24 1.59 1.39
CA HIS A 51 2.88 0.99 1.38
C HIS A 51 2.41 0.65 2.80
N GLU A 52 3.26 0.02 3.60
CA GLU A 52 2.90 -0.35 4.98
C GLU A 52 2.79 0.88 5.89
N ILE A 53 3.61 1.91 5.69
CA ILE A 53 3.48 3.18 6.41
C ILE A 53 2.16 3.87 6.06
N ASP A 54 1.75 3.87 4.80
CA ASP A 54 0.44 4.42 4.39
C ASP A 54 -0.72 3.77 5.14
N HIS A 55 -0.67 2.46 5.41
CA HIS A 55 -1.68 1.79 6.24
C HIS A 55 -1.76 2.33 7.67
N LEU A 56 -0.63 2.72 8.26
CA LEU A 56 -0.59 3.36 9.59
C LEU A 56 -1.30 4.72 9.59
N ASP A 57 -1.28 5.41 8.45
CA ASP A 57 -1.97 6.68 8.21
C ASP A 57 -3.41 6.52 7.69
N GLY A 58 -3.89 5.28 7.54
CA GLY A 58 -5.22 4.99 6.98
C GLY A 58 -5.33 5.28 5.47
N LYS A 59 -4.21 5.34 4.76
CA LYS A 59 -4.13 5.49 3.30
C LYS A 59 -3.97 4.12 2.65
N LEU A 60 -4.57 3.97 1.48
CA LEU A 60 -4.47 2.75 0.66
C LEU A 60 -3.85 3.08 -0.69
N PHE A 61 -3.18 2.11 -1.33
CA PHE A 61 -2.56 2.33 -2.64
C PHE A 61 -3.57 2.83 -3.71
N ILE A 62 -4.85 2.47 -3.57
CA ILE A 62 -5.93 2.93 -4.46
C ILE A 62 -6.21 4.44 -4.40
N ASP A 63 -5.75 5.11 -3.34
CA ASP A 63 -5.89 6.55 -3.14
C ASP A 63 -4.98 7.35 -4.09
N TYR A 64 -3.92 6.73 -4.60
CA TYR A 64 -3.02 7.30 -5.62
C TYR A 64 -3.53 7.08 -7.05
N LEU A 65 -4.61 6.31 -7.23
CA LEU A 65 -5.16 6.02 -8.55
C LEU A 65 -6.10 7.12 -9.03
N LYS A 66 -6.28 7.20 -10.36
CA LYS A 66 -7.28 8.08 -10.96
C LYS A 66 -8.68 7.79 -10.38
N PRO A 67 -9.54 8.81 -10.20
CA PRO A 67 -10.84 8.67 -9.52
C PRO A 67 -11.71 7.53 -10.05
N LEU A 68 -11.74 7.32 -11.37
CA LEU A 68 -12.52 6.25 -12.00
C LEU A 68 -12.02 4.86 -11.58
N ARG A 69 -10.69 4.62 -11.58
CA ARG A 69 -10.11 3.33 -11.22
C ARG A 69 -10.33 3.04 -9.73
N ARG A 70 -10.15 4.06 -8.86
CA ARG A 70 -10.47 3.98 -7.43
C ARG A 70 -11.94 3.60 -7.21
N GLN A 71 -12.88 4.30 -7.87
CA GLN A 71 -14.31 4.02 -7.74
C GLN A 71 -14.68 2.59 -8.19
N MET A 72 -14.09 2.09 -9.28
CA MET A 72 -14.31 0.71 -9.74
C MET A 72 -13.87 -0.31 -8.69
N ILE A 73 -12.69 -0.13 -8.11
CA ILE A 73 -12.17 -1.02 -7.05
C ILE A 73 -13.05 -0.96 -5.81
N THR A 74 -13.43 0.24 -5.34
CA THR A 74 -14.33 0.39 -4.18
C THR A 74 -15.67 -0.33 -4.39
N ARG A 75 -16.25 -0.29 -5.59
CA ARG A 75 -17.47 -1.02 -5.92
C ARG A 75 -17.28 -2.53 -5.85
N LYS A 76 -16.17 -3.06 -6.41
CA LYS A 76 -15.83 -4.49 -6.31
C LYS A 76 -15.69 -4.94 -4.86
N MET A 77 -14.97 -4.15 -4.05
CA MET A 77 -14.79 -4.44 -2.61
C MET A 77 -16.10 -4.41 -1.83
N THR A 78 -16.98 -3.45 -2.14
CA THR A 78 -18.31 -3.39 -1.52
C THR A 78 -19.16 -4.61 -1.86
N LYS A 79 -19.08 -5.09 -3.11
CA LYS A 79 -19.76 -6.32 -3.55
C LYS A 79 -19.19 -7.55 -2.83
N LEU A 80 -17.86 -7.71 -2.81
CA LEU A 80 -17.18 -8.82 -2.14
C LEU A 80 -17.58 -8.90 -0.65
N LYS A 81 -17.56 -7.77 0.06
CA LYS A 81 -17.98 -7.71 1.47
C LYS A 81 -19.41 -8.19 1.69
N ARG A 82 -20.33 -7.91 0.75
CA ARG A 82 -21.72 -8.37 0.83
C ARG A 82 -21.85 -9.86 0.55
N GLU A 83 -21.00 -10.42 -0.31
CA GLU A 83 -20.98 -11.85 -0.63
C GLU A 83 -20.44 -12.66 0.55
N LEU A 84 -19.29 -12.27 1.11
CA LEU A 84 -18.71 -12.91 2.30
C LEU A 84 -19.61 -12.86 3.53
N ALA A 85 -20.47 -11.85 3.67
CA ALA A 85 -21.42 -11.75 4.79
C ALA A 85 -22.67 -12.63 4.63
N ARG A 86 -22.88 -13.23 3.45
CA ARG A 86 -23.99 -14.16 3.17
C ARG A 86 -23.59 -15.62 3.35
N GLU A 87 -22.29 -15.90 3.32
CA GLU A 87 -21.68 -17.19 3.64
C GLU A 87 -21.52 -17.33 5.16
#